data_AF-A0AA51NDU7-F1
#
_entry.id   AF-A0AA51NDU7-F1
#
_cell.length_a   1.000
_cell.length_b   1.000
_cell.length_c   1.000
_cell.angle_alpha   90.00
_cell.angle_beta   90.00
_cell.angle_gamma   90.00
#
_symmetry.space_group_name_H-M   'P 1'
#
loop_
_entity.id
_entity.type
_entity.pdbx_description
1 polymer ?
#
loop_
_entity_poly.entity_id
_entity_poly.type
_entity_poly.pdbx_seq_one_letter_code
_entity_poly.pdbx_strand_id
1 'polypeptide(L)' 'MVTIKRTSTKNKESMYFGTFHDSYENTFDTVHFPKISEEYPFRGKGFYSLVGKVVLDYNYPMLEVEYMEKQGWLNPDYL' A
#
# COMPACT_ATOMS: atom_id res chain seq x y z
N MET A 1 3.07 7.93 -0.14
CA MET A 1 3.79 6.72 -0.60
C MET A 1 5.28 7.00 -0.58
N VAL A 2 6.08 6.14 0.05
CA VAL A 2 7.56 6.24 0.12
C VAL A 2 8.20 5.39 -0.95
N THR A 3 7.98 4.08 -0.88
CA THR A 3 8.54 3.10 -1.82
C THR A 3 7.56 1.96 -2.07
N ILE A 4 7.73 1.31 -3.22
CA ILE A 4 7.04 0.07 -3.57
C ILE A 4 8.06 -0.94 -4.04
N LYS A 5 7.98 -2.16 -3.51
CA LYS A 5 8.76 -3.30 -3.97
C LYS A 5 7.82 -4.29 -4.63
N ARG A 6 7.98 -4.47 -5.94
CA ARG A 6 7.32 -5.54 -6.68
C ARG A 6 8.01 -6.87 -6.38
N THR A 7 7.24 -7.91 -6.15
CA THR A 7 7.70 -9.30 -6.07
C THR A 7 6.69 -10.22 -6.76
N SER A 8 6.90 -11.53 -6.68
CA SER A 8 5.98 -12.51 -7.25
C SER A 8 5.72 -13.66 -6.29
N THR A 9 4.51 -14.20 -6.34
CA THR A 9 4.15 -15.41 -5.60
C THR A 9 4.88 -16.63 -6.17
N LYS A 10 4.78 -17.78 -5.50
CA LYS A 10 5.27 -19.07 -6.05
C LYS A 10 4.66 -19.39 -7.42
N ASN A 11 3.44 -18.91 -7.67
CA ASN A 11 2.73 -19.06 -8.94
C ASN A 11 3.05 -17.97 -9.97
N LYS A 12 4.06 -17.12 -9.70
CA LYS A 12 4.51 -16.00 -10.54
C LYS A 12 3.51 -14.85 -10.68
N GLU A 13 2.53 -14.76 -9.80
CA GLU A 13 1.58 -13.65 -9.79
C GLU A 13 2.20 -12.44 -9.11
N SER A 14 1.93 -11.23 -9.62
CA SER A 14 2.56 -10.01 -9.09
C SER A 14 1.96 -9.65 -7.72
N MET A 15 2.81 -9.37 -6.75
CA MET A 15 2.40 -8.82 -5.46
C MET A 15 3.36 -7.71 -5.04
N TYR A 16 2.99 -6.89 -4.07
CA TYR A 16 3.77 -5.71 -3.69
C TYR A 16 3.87 -5.56 -2.18
N PHE A 17 5.05 -5.11 -1.74
CA PHE A 17 5.24 -4.52 -0.42
C PHE A 17 5.35 -3.01 -0.59
N GLY A 18 4.51 -2.26 0.11
CA GLY A 18 4.51 -0.80 0.08
C GLY A 18 4.96 -0.24 1.43
N THR A 19 5.59 0.92 1.40
CA THR A 19 5.89 1.72 2.60
C THR A 19 5.28 3.09 2.43
N PHE A 20 4.53 3.55 3.44
CA PHE A 20 3.75 4.78 3.41
C PHE A 20 4.00 5.64 4.66
N HIS A 21 3.71 6.93 4.54
CA HIS A 21 3.54 7.84 5.66
C HIS A 21 2.04 8.10 5.84
N ASP A 22 1.59 8.15 7.08
CA ASP A 22 0.27 8.66 7.43
C ASP A 22 0.27 10.19 7.58
N SER A 23 -0.86 10.78 7.99
CA SER A 23 -0.98 12.23 8.22
C SER A 23 -0.14 12.76 9.39
N TYR A 24 0.42 11.87 10.20
CA TYR A 24 1.28 12.19 11.35
C TYR A 24 2.75 11.85 11.07
N GLU A 25 3.11 11.64 9.80
CA GLU A 25 4.44 11.24 9.33
C GLU A 25 4.92 9.87 9.87
N ASN A 26 4.03 9.08 10.49
CA ASN A 26 4.38 7.73 10.93
C ASN A 26 4.53 6.83 9.72
N THR A 27 5.61 6.05 9.71
CA THR A 27 5.86 5.08 8.65
C THR A 27 5.14 3.77 8.97
N PHE A 28 4.43 3.21 7.99
CA PHE A 28 3.83 1.89 8.08
C PHE A 28 3.99 1.14 6.76
N ASP A 29 4.03 -0.18 6.86
CA ASP A 29 4.16 -1.05 5.70
C ASP A 29 2.82 -1.70 5.33
N THR A 30 2.71 -2.01 4.04
CA THR A 30 1.55 -2.62 3.43
C THR A 30 1.95 -3.84 2.63
N VAL A 31 1.04 -4.82 2.54
CA VAL A 31 1.15 -5.93 1.61
C VAL A 31 -0.06 -5.94 0.69
N HIS A 32 0.20 -6.08 -0.61
CA HIS A 32 -0.81 -6.17 -1.66
C HIS A 32 -0.66 -7.52 -2.34
N PHE A 33 -1.57 -8.45 -2.06
CA PHE A 33 -1.60 -9.76 -2.70
C PHE A 33 -2.07 -9.66 -4.15
N PRO A 34 -1.87 -10.70 -4.98
CA PRO A 34 -2.12 -10.61 -6.43
C PRO A 34 -3.47 -10.09 -6.84
N LYS A 35 -4.55 -10.62 -6.24
CA LYS A 35 -5.92 -10.17 -6.53
C LYS A 35 -6.06 -8.66 -6.37
N ILE A 36 -5.59 -8.13 -5.24
CA ILE A 36 -5.69 -6.70 -4.91
C ILE A 36 -4.74 -5.88 -5.77
N SER A 37 -3.56 -6.40 -6.07
CA SER A 37 -2.57 -5.73 -6.93
C SER A 37 -3.02 -5.59 -8.38
N GLU A 38 -3.80 -6.55 -8.87
CA GLU A 38 -4.40 -6.55 -10.20
C GLU A 38 -5.63 -5.64 -10.27
N GLU A 39 -6.52 -5.72 -9.27
CA GLU A 39 -7.75 -4.92 -9.20
C GLU A 39 -7.45 -3.44 -8.92
N TYR A 40 -6.49 -3.17 -8.04
CA TYR A 40 -6.08 -1.84 -7.60
C TYR A 40 -4.57 -1.63 -7.82
N PRO A 41 -4.11 -1.49 -9.07
CA PRO A 41 -2.68 -1.34 -9.34
C PRO A 41 -2.16 0.01 -8.85
N PHE A 42 -0.88 0.04 -8.46
CA PHE A 42 -0.17 1.28 -8.16
C PHE A 42 -0.09 2.18 -9.40
N ARG A 43 -0.34 3.48 -9.20
CA ARG A 43 -0.34 4.51 -10.27
C ARG A 43 0.73 5.59 -10.04
N GLY A 44 1.90 5.17 -9.55
CA GLY A 44 3.06 6.04 -9.29
C GLY A 44 2.97 6.84 -7.98
N LYS A 45 3.82 7.85 -7.81
CA LYS A 45 3.86 8.67 -6.60
C LYS A 45 2.55 9.43 -6.36
N GLY A 46 2.18 9.58 -5.09
CA GLY A 46 0.99 10.32 -4.65
C GLY A 46 0.45 9.83 -3.31
N PHE A 47 -0.70 10.37 -2.95
CA PHE A 47 -1.51 9.93 -1.82
C PHE A 47 -2.46 8.82 -2.25
N TYR A 48 -2.65 7.87 -1.34
CA TYR A 48 -3.48 6.71 -1.55
C TYR A 48 -4.40 6.55 -0.36
N SER A 49 -5.68 6.33 -0.64
CA SER A 49 -6.61 5.78 0.34
C SER A 49 -6.42 4.27 0.35
N LEU A 50 -6.18 3.72 1.53
CA LEU A 50 -5.93 2.30 1.74
C LEU A 50 -6.92 1.78 2.79
N VAL A 51 -7.59 0.68 2.47
CA VAL A 51 -8.46 -0.03 3.41
C VAL A 51 -8.03 -1.48 3.44
N GLY A 52 -8.00 -2.05 4.64
CA GLY A 52 -7.60 -3.43 4.82
C GLY A 52 -7.48 -3.81 6.28
N LYS A 53 -6.86 -4.96 6.52
CA LYS A 53 -6.71 -5.55 7.84
C LYS A 53 -5.30 -5.34 8.37
N VAL A 54 -5.18 -4.93 9.64
CA VAL A 54 -3.89 -4.95 10.33
C VAL A 54 -3.55 -6.40 10.70
N VAL A 55 -2.39 -6.85 10.23
CA VAL A 55 -1.85 -8.19 10.47
C VAL A 55 -0.46 -8.09 11.09
N LEU A 56 -0.04 -9.13 11.80
CA LEU A 56 1.32 -9.23 12.32
C LEU A 56 2.12 -10.19 11.45
N ASP A 57 3.22 -9.72 10.87
CA ASP A 57 4.23 -10.57 10.26
C ASP A 57 5.48 -10.54 11.17
N TYR A 58 5.80 -11.66 11.80
CA TYR A 58 6.88 -11.74 12.81
C TYR A 58 6.83 -10.65 13.90
N ASN A 59 5.64 -10.37 14.45
CA ASN A 59 5.36 -9.29 15.42
C ASN A 59 5.54 -7.86 14.88
N TYR A 60 5.71 -7.68 13.57
CA TYR A 60 5.69 -6.39 12.92
C TYR A 60 4.29 -6.11 12.35
N PRO A 61 3.61 -5.02 12.75
CA PRO A 61 2.28 -4.68 12.24
C PRO A 61 2.37 -4.18 10.79
N MET A 62 1.59 -4.79 9.92
CA MET A 62 1.45 -4.41 8.51
C MET A 62 -0.03 -4.30 8.14
N LEU A 63 -0.34 -3.48 7.14
CA LEU A 63 -1.68 -3.43 6.54
C LEU A 63 -1.74 -4.40 5.36
N GLU A 64 -2.52 -5.48 5.50
CA GLU A 64 -2.95 -6.29 4.37
C GLU A 64 -4.07 -5.55 3.64
N VAL A 65 -3.76 -5.01 2.47
CA VAL A 65 -4.66 -4.12 1.73
C VAL A 65 -5.73 -4.94 1.02
N GLU A 66 -6.98 -4.51 1.16
CA GLU A 66 -8.16 -5.09 0.50
C GLU A 66 -8.78 -4.12 -0.53
N TYR A 67 -8.53 -2.82 -0.38
CA TYR A 67 -8.90 -1.77 -1.33
C TYR A 67 -7.85 -0.67 -1.38
N MET A 68 -7.58 -0.14 -2.57
CA MET A 68 -6.67 0.99 -2.74
C MET A 68 -7.14 1.92 -3.86
N GLU A 69 -7.04 3.22 -3.61
CA GLU A 69 -7.31 4.24 -4.61
C GLU A 69 -6.31 5.39 -4.52
N LYS A 70 -5.73 5.77 -5.66
CA LYS A 70 -4.87 6.95 -5.75
C LYS A 70 -5.74 8.21 -5.73
N GLN A 71 -5.57 9.02 -4.71
CA GLN A 71 -6.28 10.30 -4.55
C GLN A 71 -5.58 11.46 -5.30
N GLY A 72 -4.41 11.21 -5.87
CA GLY A 72 -3.61 12.20 -6.59
C GLY A 72 -2.51 12.80 -5.71
N TRP A 73 -2.16 14.05 -5.98
CA TRP A 73 -1.42 14.88 -5.03
C TRP A 73 -2.46 15.64 -4.21
N LEU A 74 -2.46 15.50 -2.88
CA LEU A 74 -3.25 16.39 -2.05
C LEU A 74 -2.68 17.79 -2.25
N ASN A 75 -3.53 18.70 -2.72
CA ASN A 75 -3.23 20.12 -2.68
C ASN A 75 -3.14 20.51 -1.19
N PRO A 76 -2.08 21.20 -0.73
CA PRO A 76 -1.91 21.57 0.68
C PRO A 76 -3.11 22.30 1.31
N ASP A 77 -4.03 22.86 0.50
CA ASP A 77 -5.26 23.51 0.97
C ASP A 77 -6.26 22.57 1.69
N TYR A 78 -5.98 21.25 1.75
CA TYR A 78 -6.83 20.23 2.38
C TYR A 78 -6.22 19.63 3.67
N LEU A 79 -5.12 20.20 4.18
CA LEU A 79 -4.49 19.86 5.47
C LEU A 79 -4.51 21.09 6.38
#